data_AF-J0XY66-F1
#
_entry.id   AF-J0XY66-F1
#
_cell.length_a   1.000
_cell.length_b   1.000
_cell.length_c   1.000
_cell.angle_alpha   90.00
_cell.angle_beta   90.00
_cell.angle_gamma   90.00
#
_symmetry.space_group_name_H-M   'P 1'
#
loop_
_entity.id
_entity.type
_entity.pdbx_description
1 polymer ?
#
loop_
_entity_poly.entity_id
_entity_poly.type
_entity_poly.pdbx_seq_one_letter_code
_entity_poly.pdbx_strand_id
1 'polypeptide(L)'
;MAPLIKTYFTQRDDVLPIIHEYLSNAQTHVAVAVAWFTERSLFNKLVFLQQSGVQVELIITNHEFNTNSYNQYSLLEVHGGFFTELGGDHQLMHMKFCIIDHSTVISGSANWTKRAFCDNEEEVTVVTNNPDRANDFMNEFERLKLISGKVKSLEKELNIADAIQTLTAIEGLIPLNQPNIINTLAHKLRHINELEHIIDKILQGKYDQALINIKDFKKIHTQVLDVTGIKIFQLQTQIKIFNNQIEILEFEKVDLEAKIEKFNFRCTKELAPLISKILKIRKKIYAKLKKYDIRDNKYKDLEEKLEENELNYMKALEDPVFELSEDDTLKLSSLFRDLVKYCHPDSSDCLFEDKEESSKVFSLLTDAYKHSDIDKVLEIRDKLLTKQKIDTSQEYSKLTFLQAKLEALKRTHLRIIDSIKQIQNTKIYLLILEIDNWDVYFTNQKKNLKYNYEKEMQKYIKL
;
A
#
# COMPACT_ATOMS: atom_id res chain seq x y z
N MET A 1 2.64 -2.58 -20.97
CA MET A 1 3.23 -3.39 -22.06
C MET A 1 2.81 -4.85 -21.86
N ALA A 2 2.73 -5.64 -22.92
CA ALA A 2 2.40 -7.06 -22.79
C ALA A 2 3.54 -7.84 -22.07
N PRO A 3 3.22 -8.92 -21.33
CA PRO A 3 4.22 -9.80 -20.76
C PRO A 3 5.16 -10.35 -21.82
N LEU A 4 6.47 -10.30 -21.57
CA LEU A 4 7.49 -10.91 -22.43
C LEU A 4 8.18 -12.04 -21.68
N ILE A 5 8.19 -13.23 -22.28
CA ILE A 5 8.79 -14.45 -21.72
C ILE A 5 10.01 -14.81 -22.56
N LYS A 6 11.16 -15.00 -21.90
CA LYS A 6 12.39 -15.52 -22.50
C LYS A 6 12.90 -16.69 -21.67
N THR A 7 13.42 -17.72 -22.33
CA THR A 7 13.96 -18.93 -21.67
C THR A 7 15.38 -19.16 -22.16
N TYR A 8 16.26 -19.50 -21.23
CA TYR A 8 17.69 -19.70 -21.44
C TYR A 8 18.13 -21.03 -20.84
N PHE A 9 19.21 -21.60 -21.38
CA PHE A 9 19.77 -22.88 -20.95
C PHE A 9 21.28 -22.75 -20.71
N THR A 10 21.78 -23.14 -19.55
CA THR A 10 23.16 -22.85 -19.10
C THR A 10 24.28 -23.42 -19.98
N GLN A 11 24.04 -24.51 -20.72
CA GLN A 11 25.01 -25.07 -21.68
C GLN A 11 24.88 -24.49 -23.10
N ARG A 12 23.92 -23.60 -23.34
CA ARG A 12 23.71 -22.93 -24.64
C ARG A 12 23.89 -21.42 -24.56
N ASP A 13 23.49 -20.84 -23.45
CA ASP A 13 23.45 -19.42 -23.18
C ASP A 13 24.34 -19.10 -21.98
N ASP A 14 25.01 -17.95 -22.01
CA ASP A 14 25.73 -17.44 -20.84
C ASP A 14 24.72 -16.75 -19.89
N VAL A 15 24.10 -17.56 -19.04
CA VAL A 15 22.97 -17.16 -18.18
C VAL A 15 23.41 -16.19 -17.07
N LEU A 16 24.64 -16.28 -16.59
CA LEU A 16 25.12 -15.47 -15.47
C LEU A 16 25.12 -13.95 -15.81
N PRO A 17 25.71 -13.49 -16.95
CA PRO A 17 25.58 -12.11 -17.41
C PRO A 17 24.14 -11.65 -17.63
N ILE A 18 23.26 -12.54 -18.10
CA ILE A 18 21.84 -12.21 -18.32
C ILE A 18 21.17 -11.86 -16.98
N ILE A 19 21.38 -12.64 -15.93
CA ILE A 19 20.85 -12.33 -14.59
C ILE A 19 21.44 -11.01 -14.08
N HIS A 20 22.74 -10.76 -14.28
CA HIS A 20 23.38 -9.49 -13.94
C HIS A 20 22.77 -8.28 -14.64
N GLU A 21 22.40 -8.41 -15.91
CA GLU A 21 21.74 -7.35 -16.68
C GLU A 21 20.38 -7.00 -16.07
N TYR A 22 19.54 -8.00 -15.79
CA TYR A 22 18.25 -7.78 -15.15
C TYR A 22 18.38 -7.14 -13.77
N LEU A 23 19.32 -7.61 -12.94
CA LEU A 23 19.61 -6.99 -11.64
C LEU A 23 20.15 -5.57 -11.77
N SER A 24 20.88 -5.25 -12.84
CA SER A 24 21.41 -3.89 -13.06
C SER A 24 20.33 -2.88 -13.41
N ASN A 25 19.18 -3.34 -13.91
CA ASN A 25 18.05 -2.49 -14.24
C ASN A 25 17.05 -2.35 -13.08
N ALA A 26 17.28 -3.00 -11.93
CA ALA A 26 16.42 -2.89 -10.76
C ALA A 26 16.44 -1.48 -10.17
N GLN A 27 15.26 -0.93 -9.84
CA GLN A 27 15.10 0.44 -9.38
C GLN A 27 14.57 0.57 -7.95
N THR A 28 13.77 -0.38 -7.49
CA THR A 28 12.99 -0.25 -6.25
C THR A 28 13.13 -1.47 -5.33
N HIS A 29 13.03 -2.68 -5.87
CA HIS A 29 12.95 -3.89 -5.05
C HIS A 29 13.52 -5.12 -5.76
N VAL A 30 14.25 -5.94 -5.01
CA VAL A 30 14.74 -7.25 -5.44
C VAL A 30 14.51 -8.26 -4.32
N ALA A 31 13.68 -9.28 -4.56
CA ALA A 31 13.51 -10.42 -3.66
C ALA A 31 14.08 -11.69 -4.31
N VAL A 32 14.92 -12.43 -3.58
CA VAL A 32 15.60 -13.63 -4.07
C VAL A 32 15.33 -14.80 -3.13
N ALA A 33 14.75 -15.88 -3.64
CA ALA A 33 14.62 -17.14 -2.93
C ALA A 33 15.28 -18.26 -3.74
N VAL A 34 16.46 -18.70 -3.30
CA VAL A 34 17.24 -19.71 -4.02
C VAL A 34 17.81 -20.72 -3.04
N ALA A 35 17.63 -22.01 -3.33
CA ALA A 35 18.08 -23.08 -2.45
C ALA A 35 19.58 -22.99 -2.15
N TRP A 36 20.42 -22.91 -3.18
CA TRP A 36 21.87 -22.76 -3.04
C TRP A 36 22.35 -21.50 -3.77
N PHE A 37 23.06 -20.63 -3.07
CA PHE A 37 23.52 -19.36 -3.59
C PHE A 37 24.98 -19.08 -3.21
N THR A 38 25.90 -19.67 -3.96
CA THR A 38 27.35 -19.52 -3.74
C THR A 38 28.06 -18.63 -4.76
N GLU A 39 27.35 -18.16 -5.79
CA GLU A 39 27.92 -17.29 -6.83
C GLU A 39 28.17 -15.88 -6.31
N ARG A 40 29.42 -15.56 -6.00
CA ARG A 40 29.81 -14.31 -5.34
C ARG A 40 29.55 -13.07 -6.17
N SER A 41 29.65 -13.16 -7.49
CA SER A 41 29.40 -12.00 -8.35
C SER A 41 27.96 -11.49 -8.19
N LEU A 42 26.97 -12.39 -8.20
CA LEU A 42 25.56 -12.06 -7.99
C LEU A 42 25.30 -11.54 -6.57
N PHE A 43 25.91 -12.15 -5.55
CA PHE A 43 25.74 -11.68 -4.18
C PHE A 43 26.28 -10.25 -3.98
N ASN A 44 27.47 -9.95 -4.50
CA ASN A 44 28.03 -8.60 -4.45
C ASN A 44 27.13 -7.59 -5.20
N LYS A 45 26.50 -8.00 -6.30
CA LYS A 45 25.54 -7.16 -7.03
C LYS A 45 24.32 -6.82 -6.17
N LEU A 46 23.78 -7.79 -5.42
CA LEU A 46 22.68 -7.56 -4.49
C LEU A 46 23.06 -6.58 -3.36
N VAL A 47 24.26 -6.74 -2.77
CA VAL A 47 24.74 -5.79 -1.76
C VAL A 47 24.89 -4.38 -2.34
N PHE A 48 25.43 -4.25 -3.55
CA PHE A 48 25.55 -2.96 -4.23
C PHE A 48 24.18 -2.30 -4.48
N LEU A 49 23.18 -3.07 -4.90
CA LEU A 49 21.81 -2.57 -5.09
C LEU A 49 21.22 -2.06 -3.78
N GLN A 50 21.39 -2.81 -2.68
CA GLN A 50 20.95 -2.38 -1.35
C GLN A 50 21.60 -1.06 -0.93
N GLN A 51 22.91 -0.92 -1.12
CA GLN A 51 23.64 0.32 -0.83
C GLN A 51 23.21 1.48 -1.74
N SER A 52 22.71 1.19 -2.94
CA SER A 52 22.20 2.18 -3.90
C SER A 52 20.75 2.57 -3.64
N GLY A 53 20.10 2.03 -2.60
CA GLY A 53 18.74 2.38 -2.19
C GLY A 53 17.64 1.46 -2.73
N VAL A 54 17.99 0.41 -3.49
CA VAL A 54 17.05 -0.63 -3.92
C VAL A 54 16.82 -1.58 -2.74
N GLN A 55 15.58 -1.86 -2.34
CA GLN A 55 15.32 -2.78 -1.23
C GLN A 55 15.60 -4.22 -1.63
N VAL A 56 16.53 -4.89 -0.95
CA VAL A 56 16.94 -6.27 -1.25
C VAL A 56 16.56 -7.23 -0.13
N GLU A 57 15.93 -8.34 -0.50
CA GLU A 57 15.51 -9.40 0.41
C GLU A 57 15.99 -10.76 -0.09
N LEU A 58 16.60 -11.56 0.79
CA LEU A 58 17.21 -12.84 0.44
C LEU A 58 16.74 -13.96 1.39
N ILE A 59 16.28 -15.06 0.80
CA ILE A 59 15.99 -16.33 1.48
C ILE A 59 16.81 -17.43 0.81
N ILE A 60 17.60 -18.15 1.60
CA ILE A 60 18.33 -19.33 1.12
C ILE A 60 18.01 -20.55 1.96
N THR A 61 18.38 -21.74 1.47
CA THR A 61 18.26 -22.94 2.32
C THR A 61 19.32 -22.94 3.39
N ASN A 62 18.97 -23.25 4.63
CA ASN A 62 19.96 -23.54 5.68
C ASN A 62 20.66 -24.87 5.34
N HIS A 63 21.80 -24.82 4.67
CA HIS A 63 22.51 -26.01 4.20
C HIS A 63 24.00 -25.69 4.12
N GLU A 64 24.85 -26.71 4.34
CA GLU A 64 26.31 -26.57 4.39
C GLU A 64 26.92 -25.88 3.15
N PHE A 65 26.31 -26.05 1.97
CA PHE A 65 26.75 -25.40 0.74
C PHE A 65 26.66 -23.87 0.82
N ASN A 66 25.66 -23.34 1.51
CA ASN A 66 25.53 -21.91 1.74
C ASN A 66 26.44 -21.47 2.88
N THR A 67 26.49 -22.23 3.98
CA THR A 67 27.34 -21.91 5.14
C THR A 67 28.84 -21.89 4.80
N ASN A 68 29.29 -22.80 3.95
CA ASN A 68 30.68 -22.90 3.48
C ASN A 68 30.99 -21.99 2.28
N SER A 69 30.03 -21.16 1.86
CA SER A 69 30.22 -20.17 0.80
C SER A 69 31.13 -19.02 1.27
N TYR A 70 31.80 -18.37 0.32
CA TYR A 70 32.51 -17.11 0.57
C TYR A 70 31.57 -15.90 0.73
N ASN A 71 30.28 -16.08 0.47
CA ASN A 71 29.28 -15.01 0.61
C ASN A 71 29.00 -14.71 2.08
N GLN A 72 29.11 -13.44 2.45
CA GLN A 72 28.76 -12.94 3.79
C GLN A 72 27.32 -12.46 3.80
N TYR A 73 26.34 -13.36 3.79
CA TYR A 73 24.94 -13.01 3.58
C TYR A 73 24.37 -11.98 4.58
N SER A 74 24.85 -12.00 5.83
CA SER A 74 24.49 -11.02 6.87
C SER A 74 24.84 -9.57 6.51
N LEU A 75 25.74 -9.34 5.55
CA LEU A 75 26.08 -8.00 5.06
C LEU A 75 24.87 -7.29 4.44
N LEU A 76 23.89 -8.02 3.91
CA LEU A 76 22.64 -7.43 3.43
C LEU A 76 21.90 -6.71 4.57
N GLU A 77 21.83 -7.32 5.76
CA GLU A 77 21.13 -6.75 6.91
C GLU A 77 21.86 -5.53 7.47
N VAL A 78 23.19 -5.54 7.45
CA VAL A 78 24.02 -4.39 7.84
C VAL A 78 23.67 -3.15 7.00
N HIS A 79 23.28 -3.34 5.75
CA HIS A 79 22.86 -2.26 4.84
C HIS A 79 21.34 -2.03 4.79
N GLY A 80 20.57 -2.62 5.72
CA GLY A 80 19.12 -2.44 5.82
C GLY A 80 18.27 -3.34 4.93
N GLY A 81 18.89 -4.34 4.29
CA GLY A 81 18.19 -5.40 3.56
C GLY A 81 17.68 -6.50 4.50
N PHE A 82 17.00 -7.50 3.94
CA PHE A 82 16.53 -8.67 4.70
C PHE A 82 17.30 -9.92 4.27
N PHE A 83 17.74 -10.71 5.23
CA PHE A 83 18.33 -12.03 4.98
C PHE A 83 17.77 -13.07 5.95
N THR A 84 17.39 -14.24 5.47
CA THR A 84 17.10 -15.38 6.35
C THR A 84 17.45 -16.69 5.66
N GLU A 85 17.65 -17.72 6.49
CA GLU A 85 17.74 -19.08 6.03
C GLU A 85 16.43 -19.81 6.34
N LEU A 86 16.07 -20.80 5.51
CA LEU A 86 14.86 -21.59 5.65
C LEU A 86 15.15 -23.06 5.36
N GLY A 87 14.54 -23.97 6.12
CA GLY A 87 14.70 -25.40 5.90
C GLY A 87 15.97 -25.97 6.55
N GLY A 88 16.46 -27.09 6.02
CA GLY A 88 17.58 -27.87 6.53
C GLY A 88 17.79 -29.15 5.72
N ASP A 89 18.76 -29.98 6.11
CA ASP A 89 19.07 -31.26 5.43
C ASP A 89 17.84 -32.19 5.26
N HIS A 90 16.86 -32.07 6.16
CA HIS A 90 15.66 -32.91 6.17
C HIS A 90 14.43 -32.25 5.54
N GLN A 91 14.48 -30.94 5.25
CA GLN A 91 13.38 -30.18 4.66
C GLN A 91 13.93 -29.00 3.84
N LEU A 92 14.23 -29.22 2.57
CA LEU A 92 14.88 -28.24 1.70
C LEU A 92 13.87 -27.24 1.11
N MET A 93 14.17 -25.93 1.21
CA MET A 93 13.54 -24.92 0.37
C MET A 93 14.16 -25.01 -1.03
N HIS A 94 13.56 -25.82 -1.92
CA HIS A 94 14.17 -26.11 -3.22
C HIS A 94 13.77 -25.13 -4.34
N MET A 95 13.22 -23.96 -4.00
CA MET A 95 12.86 -22.95 -5.00
C MET A 95 14.10 -22.21 -5.52
N LYS A 96 14.02 -21.70 -6.75
CA LYS A 96 15.02 -20.80 -7.35
C LYS A 96 14.30 -19.73 -8.16
N PHE A 97 14.05 -18.59 -7.52
CA PHE A 97 13.45 -17.45 -8.18
C PHE A 97 13.98 -16.12 -7.64
N CYS A 98 13.85 -15.10 -8.47
CA CYS A 98 14.13 -13.71 -8.15
C CYS A 98 13.02 -12.84 -8.73
N ILE A 99 12.53 -11.90 -7.94
CA ILE A 99 11.52 -10.91 -8.31
C ILE A 99 12.21 -9.55 -8.33
N ILE A 100 11.97 -8.78 -9.38
CA ILE A 100 12.54 -7.43 -9.55
C ILE A 100 11.40 -6.46 -9.82
N ASP A 101 11.35 -5.39 -9.03
CA ASP A 101 10.44 -4.24 -9.15
C ASP A 101 8.95 -4.61 -9.29
N HIS A 102 8.53 -5.70 -8.62
CA HIS A 102 7.16 -6.24 -8.67
C HIS A 102 6.61 -6.46 -10.10
N SER A 103 7.48 -6.67 -11.09
CA SER A 103 7.08 -6.77 -12.50
C SER A 103 7.85 -7.83 -13.29
N THR A 104 9.09 -8.12 -12.86
CA THR A 104 9.95 -9.11 -13.50
C THR A 104 10.17 -10.30 -12.57
N VAL A 105 10.05 -11.51 -13.09
CA VAL A 105 10.34 -12.76 -12.40
C VAL A 105 11.38 -13.55 -13.18
N ILE A 106 12.49 -13.88 -12.55
CA ILE A 106 13.47 -14.85 -13.00
C ILE A 106 13.22 -16.13 -12.20
N SER A 107 13.01 -17.27 -12.86
CA SER A 107 12.75 -18.55 -12.19
C SER A 107 13.25 -19.70 -13.04
N GLY A 108 13.59 -20.84 -12.44
CA GLY A 108 13.95 -22.04 -13.20
C GLY A 108 14.53 -23.13 -12.32
N SER A 109 15.30 -24.03 -12.93
CA SER A 109 15.99 -25.11 -12.20
C SER A 109 17.34 -24.66 -11.62
N ALA A 110 17.98 -23.65 -12.22
CA ALA A 110 19.32 -23.21 -11.86
C ALA A 110 19.40 -22.60 -10.45
N ASN A 111 20.23 -23.21 -9.59
CA ASN A 111 20.73 -22.56 -8.38
C ASN A 111 21.74 -21.46 -8.74
N TRP A 112 21.98 -20.49 -7.84
CA TRP A 112 22.92 -19.40 -8.09
C TRP A 112 24.33 -19.80 -7.65
N THR A 113 24.90 -20.76 -8.39
CA THR A 113 26.18 -21.40 -8.07
C THR A 113 27.01 -21.48 -9.34
N LYS A 114 28.34 -21.44 -9.23
CA LYS A 114 29.23 -21.62 -10.38
C LYS A 114 28.93 -22.91 -11.15
N ARG A 115 28.67 -24.01 -10.44
CA ARG A 115 28.38 -25.32 -11.05
C ARG A 115 27.08 -25.30 -11.86
N ALA A 116 26.03 -24.63 -11.38
CA ALA A 116 24.79 -24.49 -12.13
C ALA A 116 25.00 -23.70 -13.44
N PHE A 117 25.79 -22.63 -13.40
CA PHE A 117 26.02 -21.78 -14.57
C PHE A 117 27.05 -22.34 -15.55
N CYS A 118 28.01 -23.16 -15.12
CA CYS A 118 29.11 -23.64 -15.97
C CYS A 118 29.02 -25.13 -16.32
N ASP A 119 28.55 -25.98 -15.42
CA ASP A 119 28.73 -27.44 -15.54
C ASP A 119 27.40 -28.20 -15.71
N ASN A 120 26.33 -27.74 -15.08
CA ASN A 120 25.03 -28.40 -15.14
C ASN A 120 24.22 -27.96 -16.37
N GLU A 121 23.28 -28.82 -16.77
CA GLU A 121 22.20 -28.52 -17.71
C GLU A 121 21.00 -27.97 -16.92
N GLU A 122 20.84 -26.66 -16.90
CA GLU A 122 19.79 -25.97 -16.15
C GLU A 122 18.99 -25.04 -17.06
N GLU A 123 17.74 -24.79 -16.67
CA GLU A 123 16.85 -23.86 -17.32
C GLU A 123 16.65 -22.61 -16.46
N VAL A 124 16.57 -21.45 -17.12
CA VAL A 124 16.19 -20.17 -16.52
C VAL A 124 15.22 -19.46 -17.44
N THR A 125 14.01 -19.20 -16.94
CA THR A 125 13.01 -18.36 -17.59
C THR A 125 12.91 -17.00 -16.93
N VAL A 126 12.91 -15.96 -17.76
CA VAL A 126 12.67 -14.58 -17.36
C VAL A 126 11.35 -14.09 -17.96
N VAL A 127 10.43 -13.66 -17.10
CA VAL A 127 9.17 -13.04 -17.46
C VAL A 127 9.21 -11.59 -17.03
N THR A 128 9.07 -10.67 -17.98
CA THR A 128 9.06 -9.21 -17.75
C THR A 128 7.69 -8.62 -18.03
N ASN A 129 7.40 -7.44 -17.48
CA ASN A 129 6.13 -6.72 -17.64
C ASN A 129 4.91 -7.53 -17.20
N ASN A 130 5.04 -8.32 -16.12
CA ASN A 130 3.97 -9.18 -15.63
C ASN A 130 3.82 -9.07 -14.10
N PRO A 131 3.12 -8.01 -13.62
CA PRO A 131 2.94 -7.77 -12.20
C PRO A 131 2.11 -8.85 -11.51
N ASP A 132 1.14 -9.47 -12.19
CA ASP A 132 0.33 -10.55 -11.62
C ASP A 132 1.19 -11.75 -11.27
N ARG A 133 2.06 -12.19 -12.19
CA ARG A 133 3.02 -13.26 -11.92
C ARG A 133 4.00 -12.86 -10.82
N ALA A 134 4.49 -11.62 -10.81
CA ALA A 134 5.38 -11.14 -9.76
C ALA A 134 4.69 -11.19 -8.38
N ASN A 135 3.41 -10.85 -8.30
CA ASN A 135 2.62 -10.93 -7.08
C ASN A 135 2.44 -12.37 -6.59
N ASP A 136 2.20 -13.34 -7.47
CA ASP A 136 2.11 -14.76 -7.08
C ASP A 136 3.41 -15.25 -6.43
N PHE A 137 4.56 -14.95 -7.04
CA PHE A 137 5.86 -15.29 -6.47
C PHE A 137 6.16 -14.51 -5.19
N MET A 138 5.73 -13.24 -5.10
CA MET A 138 5.91 -12.43 -3.90
C MET A 138 5.08 -12.96 -2.73
N ASN A 139 3.86 -13.42 -2.97
CA ASN A 139 3.03 -14.06 -1.95
C ASN A 139 3.70 -15.32 -1.39
N GLU A 140 4.29 -16.14 -2.25
CA GLU A 140 5.06 -17.31 -1.81
C GLU A 140 6.33 -16.88 -1.06
N PHE A 141 7.05 -15.85 -1.53
CA PHE A 141 8.21 -15.30 -0.82
C PHE A 141 7.85 -14.84 0.60
N GLU A 142 6.74 -14.12 0.78
CA GLU A 142 6.26 -13.72 2.10
C GLU A 142 5.85 -14.93 2.95
N ARG A 143 5.23 -15.96 2.38
CA ARG A 143 4.95 -17.21 3.09
C ARG A 143 6.23 -17.89 3.57
N LEU A 144 7.28 -17.94 2.75
CA LEU A 144 8.60 -18.47 3.11
C LEU A 144 9.24 -17.64 4.23
N LYS A 145 9.13 -16.30 4.19
CA LYS A 145 9.57 -15.42 5.28
C LYS A 145 8.88 -15.76 6.59
N LEU A 146 7.56 -15.93 6.58
CA LEU A 146 6.80 -16.30 7.78
C LEU A 146 7.24 -17.66 8.35
N ILE A 147 7.49 -18.65 7.50
CA ILE A 147 7.84 -20.02 7.91
C ILE A 147 9.31 -20.15 8.33
N SER A 148 10.20 -19.28 7.83
CA SER A 148 11.63 -19.24 8.23
C SER A 148 11.82 -19.13 9.73
N GLY A 149 10.77 -18.76 10.46
CA GLY A 149 10.81 -18.68 11.91
C GLY A 149 11.52 -17.43 12.39
N LYS A 150 12.20 -16.67 11.52
CA LYS A 150 12.75 -15.35 11.85
C LYS A 150 11.65 -14.37 12.27
N VAL A 151 10.48 -14.44 11.65
CA VAL A 151 9.30 -13.67 12.09
C VAL A 151 8.80 -14.13 13.46
N LYS A 152 8.82 -15.43 13.76
CA LYS A 152 8.45 -15.99 15.07
C LYS A 152 9.51 -15.82 16.16
N SER A 153 10.80 -15.78 15.80
CA SER A 153 11.90 -15.50 16.71
C SER A 153 11.90 -14.02 17.08
N LEU A 154 11.58 -13.14 16.13
CA LEU A 154 11.29 -11.73 16.39
C LEU A 154 10.05 -11.55 17.27
N GLU A 155 8.97 -12.31 17.08
CA GLU A 155 7.80 -12.31 17.99
C GLU A 155 8.16 -12.82 19.41
N LYS A 156 8.97 -13.88 19.52
CA LYS A 156 9.46 -14.38 20.82
C LYS A 156 10.37 -13.37 21.51
N GLU A 157 11.32 -12.78 20.79
CA GLU A 157 12.21 -11.73 21.28
C GLU A 157 11.43 -10.45 21.67
N LEU A 158 10.37 -10.11 20.94
CA LEU A 158 9.46 -9.01 21.27
C LEU A 158 8.64 -9.30 22.54
N ASN A 159 8.11 -10.52 22.67
CA ASN A 159 7.38 -10.93 23.88
C ASN A 159 8.30 -10.91 25.11
N ILE A 160 9.55 -11.36 24.97
CA ILE A 160 10.57 -11.29 26.02
C ILE A 160 10.91 -9.83 26.34
N ALA A 161 10.98 -8.97 25.34
CA ALA A 161 11.22 -7.54 25.52
C ALA A 161 10.09 -6.83 26.30
N ASP A 162 8.83 -7.10 25.94
CA ASP A 162 7.65 -6.60 26.64
C ASP A 162 7.57 -7.16 28.06
N ALA A 163 7.95 -8.42 28.25
CA ALA A 163 8.07 -9.03 29.56
C ALA A 163 9.11 -8.33 30.44
N ILE A 164 10.33 -8.10 29.94
CA ILE A 164 11.39 -7.43 30.71
C ILE A 164 10.93 -6.04 31.18
N GLN A 165 10.27 -5.28 30.31
CA GLN A 165 9.76 -3.95 30.65
C GLN A 165 8.63 -4.02 31.69
N THR A 166 7.69 -4.94 31.51
CA THR A 166 6.56 -5.14 32.43
C THR A 166 7.04 -5.64 33.79
N LEU A 167 8.01 -6.55 33.84
CA LEU A 167 8.64 -7.01 35.07
C LEU A 167 9.42 -5.89 35.76
N THR A 168 10.09 -5.01 35.01
CA THR A 168 10.76 -3.82 35.58
C THR A 168 9.76 -2.85 36.20
N ALA A 169 8.59 -2.66 35.58
CA ALA A 169 7.52 -1.86 36.17
C ALA A 169 6.97 -2.52 37.45
N ILE A 170 6.81 -3.84 37.46
CA ILE A 170 6.40 -4.59 38.65
C ILE A 170 7.45 -4.45 39.78
N GLU A 171 8.75 -4.57 39.48
CA GLU A 171 9.85 -4.32 40.43
C GLU A 171 9.73 -2.94 41.09
N GLY A 172 9.45 -1.88 40.31
CA GLY A 172 9.30 -0.52 40.82
C GLY A 172 8.01 -0.28 41.62
N LEU A 173 6.96 -1.06 41.37
CA LEU A 173 5.66 -0.95 42.05
C LEU A 173 5.58 -1.75 43.35
N ILE A 174 6.40 -2.78 43.53
CA ILE A 174 6.43 -3.61 44.74
C ILE A 174 6.68 -2.77 46.01
N PRO A 175 7.69 -1.86 46.06
CA PRO A 175 7.89 -0.97 47.21
C PRO A 175 6.74 0.01 47.47
N LEU A 176 5.98 0.36 46.42
CA LEU A 176 4.84 1.28 46.49
C LEU A 176 3.56 0.59 46.98
N ASN A 177 3.59 -0.73 47.20
CA ASN A 177 2.52 -1.56 47.74
C ASN A 177 1.17 -1.40 47.01
N GLN A 178 1.18 -1.50 45.68
CA GLN A 178 -0.02 -1.40 44.83
C GLN A 178 -0.39 -2.74 44.18
N PRO A 179 -0.95 -3.70 44.96
CA PRO A 179 -1.16 -5.08 44.50
C PRO A 179 -2.12 -5.19 43.31
N ASN A 180 -3.10 -4.28 43.18
CA ASN A 180 -4.05 -4.31 42.07
C ASN A 180 -3.38 -4.03 40.71
N ILE A 181 -2.44 -3.08 40.68
CA ILE A 181 -1.70 -2.73 39.45
C ILE A 181 -0.68 -3.82 39.14
N ILE A 182 0.03 -4.32 40.17
CA ILE A 182 0.99 -5.41 40.04
C ILE A 182 0.33 -6.68 39.47
N ASN A 183 -0.82 -7.09 40.01
CA ASN A 183 -1.55 -8.26 39.53
C ASN A 183 -2.03 -8.09 38.09
N THR A 184 -2.51 -6.89 37.73
CA THR A 184 -2.94 -6.58 36.35
C THR A 184 -1.77 -6.72 35.37
N LEU A 185 -0.58 -6.23 35.73
CA LEU A 185 0.62 -6.36 34.91
C LEU A 185 1.11 -7.82 34.85
N ALA A 186 1.04 -8.58 35.95
CA ALA A 186 1.42 -9.99 35.98
C ALA A 186 0.51 -10.86 35.08
N HIS A 187 -0.80 -10.59 35.06
CA HIS A 187 -1.74 -11.30 34.19
C HIS A 187 -1.47 -11.06 32.70
N LYS A 188 -0.98 -9.87 32.31
CA LYS A 188 -0.60 -9.58 30.92
C LYS A 188 0.54 -10.48 30.43
N LEU A 189 1.36 -11.02 31.33
CA LEU A 189 2.53 -11.84 30.98
C LEU A 189 2.24 -13.35 30.90
N ARG A 190 1.02 -13.80 31.23
CA ARG A 190 0.66 -15.24 31.28
C ARG A 190 0.80 -15.99 29.96
N HIS A 191 0.83 -15.28 28.84
CA HIS A 191 1.00 -15.89 27.52
C HIS A 191 2.45 -16.35 27.27
N ILE A 192 3.39 -16.03 28.15
CA ILE A 192 4.81 -16.38 28.04
C ILE A 192 5.12 -17.50 29.04
N ASN A 193 5.23 -18.73 28.54
CA ASN A 193 5.44 -19.94 29.36
C ASN A 193 6.69 -19.85 30.26
N GLU A 194 7.74 -19.19 29.80
CA GLU A 194 9.01 -19.03 30.52
C GLU A 194 8.87 -18.19 31.81
N LEU A 195 7.77 -17.44 31.95
CA LEU A 195 7.50 -16.55 33.09
C LEU A 195 6.47 -17.11 34.08
N GLU A 196 5.89 -18.27 33.81
CA GLU A 196 4.81 -18.86 34.63
C GLU A 196 5.19 -18.90 36.12
N HIS A 197 6.39 -19.36 36.42
CA HIS A 197 6.88 -19.42 37.80
C HIS A 197 7.07 -18.04 38.47
N ILE A 198 7.46 -17.02 37.71
CA ILE A 198 7.59 -15.64 38.20
C ILE A 198 6.20 -15.06 38.48
N ILE A 199 5.27 -15.24 37.55
CA ILE A 199 3.90 -14.72 37.64
C ILE A 199 3.17 -15.33 38.82
N ASP A 200 3.30 -16.64 39.05
CA ASP A 200 2.67 -17.31 40.19
C ASP A 200 3.17 -16.78 41.53
N LYS A 201 4.48 -16.50 41.64
CA LYS A 201 5.05 -15.89 42.86
C LYS A 201 4.54 -14.47 43.09
N ILE A 202 4.37 -13.68 42.03
CA ILE A 202 3.81 -12.33 42.10
C ILE A 202 2.34 -12.38 42.56
N LEU A 203 1.52 -13.23 41.94
CA LEU A 203 0.09 -13.37 42.26
C LEU A 203 -0.15 -13.95 43.67
N GLN A 204 0.77 -14.76 44.19
CA GLN A 204 0.74 -15.27 45.57
C GLN A 204 1.26 -14.26 46.61
N GLY A 205 1.68 -13.05 46.20
CA GLY A 205 2.21 -12.03 47.10
C GLY A 205 3.62 -12.32 47.65
N LYS A 206 4.34 -13.29 47.07
CA LYS A 206 5.70 -13.67 47.48
C LYS A 206 6.75 -12.81 46.76
N TYR A 207 6.73 -11.51 47.01
CA TYR A 207 7.51 -10.54 46.25
C TYR A 207 9.03 -10.73 46.36
N ASP A 208 9.55 -11.10 47.53
CA ASP A 208 11.01 -11.32 47.71
C ASP A 208 11.54 -12.43 46.79
N GLN A 209 10.77 -13.51 46.64
CA GLN A 209 11.13 -14.62 45.74
C GLN A 209 10.88 -14.26 44.27
N ALA A 210 9.87 -13.44 43.98
CA ALA A 210 9.62 -12.95 42.64
C ALA A 210 10.76 -12.04 42.15
N LEU A 211 11.25 -11.12 42.99
CA LEU A 211 12.34 -10.19 42.65
C LEU A 211 13.64 -10.93 42.30
N ILE A 212 13.97 -12.01 43.01
CA ILE A 212 15.13 -12.86 42.70
C ILE A 212 14.97 -13.49 41.32
N ASN A 213 13.82 -14.13 41.07
CA ASN A 213 13.57 -14.79 39.78
C ASN A 213 13.51 -13.79 38.61
N ILE A 214 12.99 -12.57 38.82
CA ILE A 214 12.98 -11.51 37.80
C ILE A 214 14.41 -11.10 37.46
N LYS A 215 15.26 -10.91 38.48
CA LYS A 215 16.66 -10.52 38.28
C LYS A 215 17.44 -11.57 37.49
N ASP A 216 17.23 -12.86 37.79
CA ASP A 216 17.84 -13.97 37.06
C ASP A 216 17.34 -14.05 35.61
N PHE A 217 16.03 -13.91 35.40
CA PHE A 217 15.44 -13.86 34.06
C PHE A 217 16.01 -12.72 33.21
N LYS A 218 16.06 -11.50 33.76
CA LYS A 218 16.63 -10.33 33.08
C LYS A 218 18.10 -10.55 32.75
N LYS A 219 18.90 -11.10 33.66
CA LYS A 219 20.33 -11.36 33.45
C LYS A 219 20.59 -12.33 32.29
N ILE A 220 19.79 -13.40 32.18
CA ILE A 220 19.89 -14.37 31.08
C ILE A 220 19.59 -13.72 29.71
N HIS A 221 18.62 -12.80 29.67
CA HIS A 221 18.11 -12.26 28.40
C HIS A 221 18.70 -10.89 27.99
N THR A 222 19.34 -10.15 28.90
CA THR A 222 20.01 -8.86 28.59
C THR A 222 21.48 -8.98 28.21
N GLN A 223 22.11 -10.14 28.39
CA GLN A 223 23.50 -10.39 27.96
C GLN A 223 23.63 -10.83 26.49
N VAL A 224 22.52 -11.09 25.77
CA VAL A 224 22.53 -11.75 24.44
C VAL A 224 21.79 -10.95 23.34
N LEU A 225 20.91 -10.00 23.67
CA LEU A 225 20.02 -9.34 22.71
C LEU A 225 19.96 -7.82 22.88
N ASP A 226 20.19 -7.06 21.79
CA ASP A 226 19.83 -5.62 21.72
C ASP A 226 18.33 -5.46 21.49
N VAL A 227 17.59 -5.72 22.56
CA VAL A 227 16.13 -5.70 22.61
C VAL A 227 15.53 -4.35 22.21
N THR A 228 16.25 -3.24 22.48
CA THR A 228 15.75 -1.89 22.18
C THR A 228 15.88 -1.57 20.69
N GLY A 229 17.02 -1.93 20.08
CA GLY A 229 17.24 -1.81 18.64
C GLY A 229 16.22 -2.63 17.83
N ILE A 230 15.94 -3.87 18.25
CA ILE A 230 14.98 -4.75 17.57
C ILE A 230 13.55 -4.18 17.59
N LYS A 231 13.10 -3.64 18.74
CA LYS A 231 11.77 -3.01 18.86
C LYS A 231 11.64 -1.76 18.00
N ILE A 232 12.67 -0.91 17.99
CA ILE A 232 12.68 0.29 17.16
C ILE A 232 12.61 -0.11 15.67
N PHE A 233 13.42 -1.08 15.25
CA PHE A 233 13.44 -1.58 13.88
C PHE A 233 12.08 -2.18 13.47
N GLN A 234 11.45 -2.98 14.32
CA GLN A 234 10.13 -3.54 14.04
C GLN A 234 9.05 -2.47 13.92
N LEU A 235 9.02 -1.51 14.85
CA LEU A 235 8.05 -0.40 14.81
C LEU A 235 8.25 0.44 13.55
N GLN A 236 9.51 0.73 13.17
CA GLN A 236 9.82 1.43 11.93
C GLN A 236 9.37 0.64 10.69
N THR A 237 9.58 -0.68 10.68
CA THR A 237 9.13 -1.56 9.60
C THR A 237 7.60 -1.57 9.50
N GLN A 238 6.89 -1.70 10.62
CA GLN A 238 5.43 -1.67 10.66
C GLN A 238 4.88 -0.32 10.21
N ILE A 239 5.49 0.78 10.64
CA ILE A 239 5.13 2.13 10.17
C ILE A 239 5.32 2.24 8.65
N LYS A 240 6.43 1.74 8.11
CA LYS A 240 6.68 1.73 6.66
C LYS A 240 5.60 0.93 5.90
N ILE A 241 5.23 -0.24 6.39
CA ILE A 241 4.17 -1.07 5.80
C ILE A 241 2.83 -0.33 5.80
N PHE A 242 2.41 0.22 6.94
CA PHE A 242 1.12 0.94 7.03
C PHE A 242 1.11 2.21 6.20
N ASN A 243 2.23 2.93 6.11
CA ASN A 243 2.35 4.10 5.21
C ASN A 243 2.14 3.70 3.75
N ASN A 244 2.80 2.64 3.29
CA ASN A 244 2.62 2.15 1.91
C ASN A 244 1.19 1.68 1.65
N GLN A 245 0.55 1.01 2.62
CA GLN A 245 -0.85 0.57 2.49
C GLN A 245 -1.80 1.77 2.41
N ILE A 246 -1.60 2.79 3.25
CA ILE A 246 -2.38 4.03 3.23
C ILE A 246 -2.24 4.72 1.88
N GLU A 247 -1.02 4.84 1.36
CA GLU A 247 -0.74 5.46 0.07
C GLU A 247 -1.45 4.75 -1.09
N ILE A 248 -1.43 3.41 -1.12
CA ILE A 248 -2.15 2.62 -2.13
C ILE A 248 -3.66 2.83 -2.02
N LEU A 249 -4.21 2.79 -0.80
CA LEU A 249 -5.64 2.94 -0.57
C LEU A 249 -6.12 4.37 -0.88
N GLU A 250 -5.32 5.39 -0.58
CA GLU A 250 -5.66 6.77 -0.93
C GLU A 250 -5.66 6.97 -2.43
N PHE A 251 -4.69 6.39 -3.14
CA PHE A 251 -4.71 6.37 -4.59
C PHE A 251 -5.98 5.68 -5.13
N GLU A 252 -6.34 4.51 -4.62
CA GLU A 252 -7.57 3.81 -5.02
C GLU A 252 -8.81 4.67 -4.77
N LYS A 253 -8.89 5.31 -3.60
CA LYS A 253 -9.98 6.23 -3.26
C LYS A 253 -10.08 7.38 -4.25
N VAL A 254 -8.98 8.07 -4.52
CA VAL A 254 -8.95 9.22 -5.42
C VAL A 254 -9.31 8.80 -6.86
N ASP A 255 -8.85 7.63 -7.31
CA ASP A 255 -9.19 7.10 -8.63
C ASP A 255 -10.70 6.78 -8.78
N LEU A 256 -11.30 6.18 -7.74
CA LEU A 256 -12.75 5.94 -7.69
C LEU A 256 -13.55 7.25 -7.71
N GLU A 257 -13.13 8.25 -6.93
CA GLU A 257 -13.76 9.57 -6.91
C GLU A 257 -13.65 10.25 -8.28
N ALA A 258 -12.46 10.25 -8.90
CA ALA A 258 -12.22 10.83 -10.21
C ALA A 258 -13.07 10.15 -11.30
N LYS A 259 -13.25 8.83 -11.27
CA LYS A 259 -14.15 8.10 -12.19
C LYS A 259 -15.60 8.57 -12.05
N ILE A 260 -16.09 8.69 -10.81
CA ILE A 260 -17.46 9.16 -10.55
C ILE A 260 -17.63 10.61 -11.02
N GLU A 261 -16.66 11.47 -10.73
CA GLU A 261 -16.68 12.87 -11.12
C GLU A 261 -16.66 13.05 -12.63
N LYS A 262 -15.81 12.31 -13.36
CA LYS A 262 -15.79 12.30 -14.82
C LYS A 262 -17.11 11.82 -15.42
N PHE A 263 -17.73 10.79 -14.84
CA PHE A 263 -19.04 10.31 -15.27
C PHE A 263 -20.14 11.38 -15.05
N ASN A 264 -20.16 12.00 -13.87
CA ASN A 264 -21.11 13.05 -13.53
C ASN A 264 -20.95 14.29 -14.41
N PHE A 265 -19.71 14.72 -14.66
CA PHE A 265 -19.40 15.80 -15.59
C PHE A 265 -19.97 15.51 -16.98
N ARG A 266 -19.79 14.28 -17.46
CA ARG A 266 -20.34 13.85 -18.74
C ARG A 266 -21.87 13.85 -18.77
N CYS A 267 -22.52 13.38 -17.71
CA CYS A 267 -23.98 13.53 -17.52
C CYS A 267 -24.42 14.99 -17.65
N THR A 268 -23.74 15.89 -16.95
CA THR A 268 -24.04 17.33 -16.97
C THR A 268 -23.83 17.93 -18.36
N LYS A 269 -22.67 17.73 -18.98
CA LYS A 269 -22.33 18.28 -20.30
C LYS A 269 -23.25 17.77 -21.41
N GLU A 270 -23.55 16.47 -21.41
CA GLU A 270 -24.20 15.80 -22.53
C GLU A 270 -25.72 15.65 -22.40
N LEU A 271 -26.23 15.49 -21.19
CA LEU A 271 -27.64 15.20 -20.94
C LEU A 271 -28.39 16.41 -20.38
N ALA A 272 -27.76 17.24 -19.53
CA ALA A 272 -28.44 18.39 -18.89
C ALA A 272 -29.10 19.35 -19.88
N PRO A 273 -28.50 19.70 -21.05
CA PRO A 273 -29.17 20.58 -22.02
C PRO A 273 -30.47 20.00 -22.58
N LEU A 274 -30.53 18.68 -22.79
CA LEU A 274 -31.73 17.99 -23.26
C LEU A 274 -32.77 17.88 -22.14
N ILE A 275 -32.34 17.62 -20.91
CA ILE A 275 -33.20 17.60 -19.73
C ILE A 275 -33.84 18.97 -19.52
N SER A 276 -33.08 20.06 -19.57
CA SER A 276 -33.61 21.44 -19.48
C SER A 276 -34.65 21.71 -20.57
N LYS A 277 -34.42 21.26 -21.80
CA LYS A 277 -35.41 21.38 -22.89
C LYS A 277 -36.73 20.66 -22.57
N ILE A 278 -36.67 19.44 -22.04
CA ILE A 278 -37.85 18.67 -21.63
C ILE A 278 -38.58 19.37 -20.48
N LEU A 279 -37.85 19.80 -19.45
CA LEU A 279 -38.41 20.48 -18.28
C LEU A 279 -39.09 21.81 -18.67
N LYS A 280 -38.49 22.60 -19.58
CA LYS A 280 -39.10 23.84 -20.12
C LYS A 280 -40.44 23.58 -20.81
N ILE A 281 -40.58 22.51 -21.58
CA ILE A 281 -41.85 22.16 -22.22
C ILE A 281 -42.87 21.68 -21.22
N ARG A 282 -42.48 20.81 -20.28
CA ARG A 282 -43.37 20.39 -19.20
C ARG A 282 -43.90 21.58 -18.43
N LYS A 283 -43.04 22.57 -18.10
CA LYS A 283 -43.46 23.83 -17.48
C LYS A 283 -44.51 24.58 -18.33
N LYS A 284 -44.31 24.66 -19.65
CA LYS A 284 -45.29 25.28 -20.58
C LYS A 284 -46.63 24.51 -20.63
N ILE A 285 -46.60 23.18 -20.61
CA ILE A 285 -47.79 22.32 -20.55
C ILE A 285 -48.58 22.61 -19.27
N TYR A 286 -47.91 22.58 -18.10
CA TYR A 286 -48.57 22.84 -16.82
C TYR A 286 -49.06 24.29 -16.70
N ALA A 287 -48.36 25.26 -17.30
CA ALA A 287 -48.84 26.64 -17.38
C ALA A 287 -50.14 26.78 -18.21
N LYS A 288 -50.28 26.01 -19.31
CA LYS A 288 -51.54 25.93 -20.06
C LYS A 288 -52.65 25.28 -19.21
N LEU A 289 -52.37 24.16 -18.56
CA LEU A 289 -53.35 23.45 -17.71
C LEU A 289 -53.86 24.31 -16.54
N LYS A 290 -52.99 25.14 -15.96
CA LYS A 290 -53.36 26.10 -14.90
C LYS A 290 -54.39 27.14 -15.38
N LYS A 291 -54.42 27.49 -16.67
CA LYS A 291 -55.45 28.38 -17.25
C LYS A 291 -56.84 27.72 -17.33
N TYR A 292 -56.89 26.38 -17.29
CA TYR A 292 -58.13 25.58 -17.23
C TYR A 292 -58.48 25.16 -15.80
N ASP A 293 -57.95 25.87 -14.79
CA ASP A 293 -58.18 25.66 -13.34
C ASP A 293 -57.72 24.30 -12.77
N ILE A 294 -56.85 23.59 -13.49
CA ILE A 294 -56.20 22.37 -12.99
C ILE A 294 -54.92 22.77 -12.25
N ARG A 295 -54.94 22.73 -10.91
CA ARG A 295 -53.77 23.02 -10.06
C ARG A 295 -53.06 21.73 -9.67
N ASP A 296 -51.79 21.58 -10.09
CA ASP A 296 -50.93 20.44 -9.75
C ASP A 296 -49.65 20.96 -9.06
N ASN A 297 -49.34 20.40 -7.88
CA ASN A 297 -48.14 20.74 -7.10
C ASN A 297 -46.84 20.40 -7.85
N LYS A 298 -46.90 19.59 -8.91
CA LYS A 298 -45.75 19.28 -9.79
C LYS A 298 -45.15 20.50 -10.48
N TYR A 299 -45.86 21.63 -10.58
CA TYR A 299 -45.31 22.84 -11.21
C TYR A 299 -44.09 23.39 -10.47
N LYS A 300 -44.15 23.43 -9.12
CA LYS A 300 -43.06 23.94 -8.28
C LYS A 300 -41.85 23.01 -8.28
N ASP A 301 -42.09 21.70 -8.19
CA ASP A 301 -41.06 20.65 -8.29
C ASP A 301 -40.33 20.67 -9.66
N LEU A 302 -41.04 21.00 -10.74
CA LEU A 302 -40.43 21.18 -12.07
C LEU A 302 -39.57 22.44 -12.18
N GLU A 303 -39.90 23.49 -11.43
CA GLU A 303 -39.15 24.74 -11.41
C GLU A 303 -37.84 24.56 -10.63
N GLU A 304 -37.92 23.97 -9.44
CA GLU A 304 -36.74 23.61 -8.62
C GLU A 304 -35.78 22.69 -9.39
N LYS A 305 -36.29 21.64 -10.05
CA LYS A 305 -35.46 20.73 -10.87
C LYS A 305 -34.82 21.40 -12.10
N LEU A 306 -35.49 22.39 -12.68
CA LEU A 306 -34.95 23.13 -13.81
C LEU A 306 -33.83 24.06 -13.36
N GLU A 307 -34.04 24.80 -12.27
CA GLU A 307 -33.05 25.69 -11.68
C GLU A 307 -31.81 24.91 -11.22
N GLU A 308 -31.99 23.77 -10.54
CA GLU A 308 -30.90 22.89 -10.13
C GLU A 308 -30.08 22.38 -11.33
N ASN A 309 -30.76 21.91 -12.39
CA ASN A 309 -30.10 21.39 -13.57
C ASN A 309 -29.37 22.49 -14.38
N GLU A 310 -29.93 23.69 -14.46
CA GLU A 310 -29.27 24.84 -15.11
C GLU A 310 -28.07 25.34 -14.28
N LEU A 311 -28.19 25.41 -12.95
CA LEU A 311 -27.09 25.79 -12.06
C LEU A 311 -25.91 24.82 -12.15
N ASN A 312 -26.18 23.51 -12.09
CA ASN A 312 -25.15 22.48 -12.20
C ASN A 312 -24.49 22.50 -13.59
N TYR A 313 -25.26 22.76 -14.65
CA TYR A 313 -24.72 22.91 -16.00
C TYR A 313 -23.82 24.14 -16.14
N MET A 314 -24.19 25.29 -15.56
CA MET A 314 -23.37 26.49 -15.60
C MET A 314 -22.06 26.32 -14.81
N LYS A 315 -22.10 25.70 -13.62
CA LYS A 315 -20.90 25.37 -12.86
C LYS A 315 -19.94 24.47 -13.63
N ALA A 316 -20.47 23.44 -14.31
CA ALA A 316 -19.66 22.54 -15.14
C ALA A 316 -19.07 23.22 -16.39
N LEU A 317 -19.55 24.40 -16.80
CA LEU A 317 -18.92 25.19 -17.88
C LEU A 317 -17.78 26.07 -17.36
N GLU A 318 -17.78 26.40 -16.06
CA GLU A 318 -16.75 27.20 -15.40
C GLU A 318 -15.54 26.37 -14.95
N ASP A 319 -15.74 25.10 -14.56
CA ASP A 319 -14.66 24.17 -14.22
C ASP A 319 -14.12 23.42 -15.47
N PRO A 320 -12.87 23.66 -15.89
CA PRO A 320 -12.29 22.96 -17.03
C PRO A 320 -11.89 21.54 -16.65
N VAL A 321 -12.68 20.54 -17.05
CA VAL A 321 -12.25 19.13 -17.08
C VAL A 321 -11.60 18.86 -18.43
N PHE A 322 -10.31 18.53 -18.43
CA PHE A 322 -9.54 18.29 -19.65
C PHE A 322 -9.78 16.87 -20.19
N GLU A 323 -10.12 16.76 -21.47
CA GLU A 323 -10.23 15.46 -22.15
C GLU A 323 -8.82 14.97 -22.51
N LEU A 324 -8.28 14.05 -21.70
CA LEU A 324 -6.99 13.39 -21.95
C LEU A 324 -7.15 12.15 -22.83
N SER A 325 -6.12 11.83 -23.61
CA SER A 325 -5.99 10.55 -24.31
C SER A 325 -5.85 9.38 -23.32
N GLU A 326 -6.10 8.14 -23.74
CA GLU A 326 -5.88 6.96 -22.87
C GLU A 326 -4.42 6.87 -22.38
N ASP A 327 -3.46 7.20 -23.25
CA ASP A 327 -2.03 7.19 -22.92
C ASP A 327 -1.66 8.29 -21.90
N ASP A 328 -2.23 9.48 -22.06
CA ASP A 328 -2.00 10.59 -21.12
C ASP A 328 -2.73 10.39 -19.78
N THR A 329 -3.85 9.65 -19.79
CA THR A 329 -4.55 9.25 -18.55
C THR A 329 -3.71 8.27 -17.74
N LEU A 330 -3.07 7.30 -18.40
CA LEU A 330 -2.15 6.36 -17.75
C LEU A 330 -0.90 7.07 -17.20
N LYS A 331 -0.33 8.01 -17.96
CA LYS A 331 0.81 8.83 -17.50
C LYS A 331 0.45 9.71 -16.31
N LEU A 332 -0.70 10.37 -16.36
CA LEU A 332 -1.19 11.20 -15.25
C LEU A 332 -1.41 10.36 -13.99
N SER A 333 -1.98 9.16 -14.14
CA SER A 333 -2.20 8.21 -13.05
C SER A 333 -0.89 7.75 -12.41
N SER A 334 0.10 7.37 -13.22
CA SER A 334 1.44 7.02 -12.72
C SER A 334 2.10 8.20 -12.02
N LEU A 335 2.05 9.39 -12.63
CA LEU A 335 2.66 10.60 -12.10
C LEU A 335 2.04 11.02 -10.78
N PHE A 336 0.71 10.99 -10.67
CA PHE A 336 0.00 11.29 -9.44
C PHE A 336 0.39 10.31 -8.32
N ARG A 337 0.40 9.00 -8.61
CA ARG A 337 0.82 7.97 -7.64
C ARG A 337 2.23 8.21 -7.12
N ASP A 338 3.15 8.61 -7.99
CA ASP A 338 4.54 8.89 -7.61
C ASP A 338 4.67 10.18 -6.79
N LEU A 339 3.77 11.16 -6.97
CA LEU A 339 3.79 12.44 -6.26
C LEU A 339 3.13 12.39 -4.88
N VAL A 340 2.10 11.55 -4.69
CA VAL A 340 1.40 11.39 -3.41
C VAL A 340 2.37 11.07 -2.28
N LYS A 341 3.41 10.27 -2.57
CA LYS A 341 4.46 9.90 -1.61
C LYS A 341 5.14 11.09 -0.96
N TYR A 342 5.32 12.16 -1.72
CA TYR A 342 6.10 13.33 -1.32
C TYR A 342 5.26 14.43 -0.67
N CYS A 343 3.94 14.39 -0.79
CA CYS A 343 3.06 15.43 -0.25
C CYS A 343 2.03 14.93 0.77
N HIS A 344 1.87 13.62 0.97
CA HIS A 344 0.87 13.11 1.91
C HIS A 344 1.28 13.31 3.39
N PRO A 345 0.41 13.86 4.28
CA PRO A 345 0.76 14.24 5.67
C PRO A 345 1.23 13.10 6.57
N ASP A 346 0.88 11.87 6.22
CA ASP A 346 1.26 10.68 6.98
C ASP A 346 2.30 9.82 6.24
N SER A 347 2.72 10.21 5.02
CA SER A 347 3.80 9.53 4.30
C SER A 347 5.13 9.68 5.01
N SER A 348 5.96 8.63 4.97
CA SER A 348 7.34 8.67 5.47
C SER A 348 8.28 9.47 4.57
N ASP A 349 7.95 9.57 3.29
CA ASP A 349 8.74 10.28 2.28
C ASP A 349 8.21 11.71 2.03
N CYS A 350 7.28 12.18 2.88
CA CYS A 350 6.71 13.51 2.79
C CYS A 350 7.79 14.58 2.98
N LEU A 351 7.80 15.55 2.07
CA LEU A 351 8.82 16.60 2.01
C LEU A 351 8.51 17.82 2.91
N PHE A 352 7.40 17.80 3.63
CA PHE A 352 6.93 18.92 4.46
C PHE A 352 6.99 18.56 5.95
N GLU A 353 7.64 19.42 6.75
CA GLU A 353 7.69 19.27 8.22
C GLU A 353 6.37 19.64 8.89
N ASP A 354 5.63 20.60 8.32
CA ASP A 354 4.30 21.00 8.79
C ASP A 354 3.21 20.18 8.10
N LYS A 355 2.41 19.47 8.92
CA LYS A 355 1.27 18.67 8.46
C LYS A 355 0.18 19.51 7.80
N GLU A 356 0.00 20.77 8.18
CA GLU A 356 -0.98 21.64 7.52
C GLU A 356 -0.54 22.03 6.11
N GLU A 357 0.74 22.31 5.92
CA GLU A 357 1.31 22.62 4.60
C GLU A 357 1.25 21.40 3.68
N SER A 358 1.62 20.22 4.20
CA SER A 358 1.48 18.94 3.50
C SER A 358 0.04 18.67 3.05
N SER A 359 -0.94 18.89 3.95
CA SER A 359 -2.36 18.66 3.66
C SER A 359 -2.87 19.59 2.55
N LYS A 360 -2.41 20.84 2.52
CA LYS A 360 -2.77 21.82 1.47
C LYS A 360 -2.22 21.41 0.11
N VAL A 361 -0.95 21.00 0.05
CA VAL A 361 -0.32 20.57 -1.21
C VAL A 361 -0.93 19.27 -1.72
N PHE A 362 -1.21 18.32 -0.83
CA PHE A 362 -1.93 17.09 -1.17
C PHE A 362 -3.34 17.36 -1.73
N SER A 363 -4.08 18.29 -1.12
CA SER A 363 -5.41 18.70 -1.63
C SER A 363 -5.32 19.30 -3.03
N LEU A 364 -4.37 20.21 -3.27
CA LEU A 364 -4.18 20.84 -4.58
C LEU A 364 -3.79 19.83 -5.66
N LEU A 365 -2.95 18.85 -5.32
CA LEU A 365 -2.57 17.76 -6.22
C LEU A 365 -3.78 16.86 -6.53
N THR A 366 -4.57 16.53 -5.51
CA THR A 366 -5.80 15.72 -5.65
C THR A 366 -6.81 16.40 -6.55
N ASP A 367 -7.02 17.71 -6.36
CA ASP A 367 -7.95 18.48 -7.19
C ASP A 367 -7.46 18.55 -8.65
N ALA A 368 -6.17 18.79 -8.88
CA ALA A 368 -5.61 18.81 -10.23
C ALA A 368 -5.76 17.44 -10.93
N TYR A 369 -5.54 16.34 -10.21
CA TYR A 369 -5.73 14.98 -10.75
C TYR A 369 -7.20 14.70 -11.10
N LYS A 370 -8.14 15.02 -10.21
CA LYS A 370 -9.58 14.83 -10.44
C LYS A 370 -10.08 15.56 -11.68
N HIS A 371 -9.54 16.75 -11.95
CA HIS A 371 -9.90 17.57 -13.12
C HIS A 371 -9.09 17.24 -14.38
N SER A 372 -8.18 16.25 -14.32
CA SER A 372 -7.29 15.86 -15.43
C SER A 372 -6.34 16.99 -15.88
N ASP A 373 -5.98 17.90 -14.98
CA ASP A 373 -5.10 19.05 -15.24
C ASP A 373 -3.62 18.65 -15.14
N ILE A 374 -3.08 18.16 -16.26
CA ILE A 374 -1.72 17.61 -16.32
C ILE A 374 -0.63 18.66 -16.08
N ASP A 375 -0.84 19.90 -16.55
CA ASP A 375 0.14 20.98 -16.43
C ASP A 375 0.31 21.40 -14.96
N LYS A 376 -0.80 21.45 -14.22
CA LYS A 376 -0.78 21.77 -12.79
C LYS A 376 -0.18 20.65 -11.95
N VAL A 377 -0.39 19.39 -12.33
CA VAL A 377 0.30 18.24 -11.70
C VAL A 377 1.82 18.30 -11.95
N LEU A 378 2.24 18.67 -13.15
CA LEU A 378 3.66 18.86 -13.48
C LEU A 378 4.28 20.06 -12.75
N GLU A 379 3.53 21.16 -12.58
CA GLU A 379 3.97 22.31 -11.78
C GLU A 379 4.19 21.94 -10.31
N ILE A 380 3.29 21.12 -9.73
CA ILE A 380 3.42 20.64 -8.36
C ILE A 380 4.62 19.69 -8.22
N ARG A 381 4.85 18.80 -9.21
CA ARG A 381 6.06 17.95 -9.27
C ARG A 381 7.33 18.78 -9.19
N ASP A 382 7.44 19.79 -10.05
CA ASP A 382 8.67 20.58 -10.17
C ASP A 382 8.96 21.36 -8.86
N LYS A 383 7.90 21.80 -8.15
CA LYS A 383 8.03 22.41 -6.82
C LYS A 383 8.48 21.42 -5.74
N LEU A 384 8.00 20.17 -5.79
CA LEU A 384 8.35 19.12 -4.82
C LEU A 384 9.80 18.66 -4.98
N LEU A 385 10.31 18.54 -6.21
CA LEU A 385 11.68 18.09 -6.49
C LEU A 385 12.79 19.06 -6.02
N THR A 386 12.43 20.31 -5.67
CA THR A 386 13.39 21.34 -5.22
C THR A 386 13.72 21.35 -3.72
N LYS A 387 13.01 20.59 -2.87
CA LYS A 387 13.27 20.54 -1.42
C LYS A 387 13.82 19.16 -1.02
N GLN A 388 15.12 19.04 -0.79
CA GLN A 388 15.73 17.83 -0.22
C GLN A 388 16.58 18.12 1.03
N LYS A 389 16.44 17.19 1.99
CA LYS A 389 17.15 16.94 3.26
C LYS A 389 16.75 17.80 4.47
N ILE A 390 16.48 17.12 5.59
CA ILE A 390 17.35 17.06 6.78
C ILE A 390 16.90 15.93 7.74
N ASP A 391 17.92 15.34 8.37
CA ASP A 391 17.93 14.27 9.36
C ASP A 391 17.59 14.79 10.77
N THR A 392 17.10 13.95 11.69
CA THR A 392 17.36 14.16 13.12
C THR A 392 17.09 12.94 14.00
N SER A 393 18.09 12.70 14.85
CA SER A 393 18.19 11.67 15.88
C SER A 393 17.67 12.18 17.23
N GLN A 394 17.14 11.25 18.05
CA GLN A 394 17.47 11.10 19.47
C GLN A 394 16.79 9.84 20.05
N GLU A 395 17.62 8.92 20.55
CA GLU A 395 17.22 7.66 21.16
C GLU A 395 16.95 7.86 22.65
N TYR A 396 15.66 7.77 23.00
CA TYR A 396 15.04 7.28 24.26
C TYR A 396 13.60 7.81 24.42
N SER A 397 13.16 8.75 23.55
CA SER A 397 11.75 9.12 23.32
C SER A 397 11.12 8.41 22.10
N LYS A 398 11.96 7.73 21.30
CA LYS A 398 11.64 7.16 19.99
C LYS A 398 10.62 6.02 20.04
N LEU A 399 10.64 5.18 21.08
CA LEU A 399 9.78 3.98 21.14
C LEU A 399 8.31 4.33 21.37
N THR A 400 8.04 5.19 22.36
CA THR A 400 6.68 5.68 22.65
C THR A 400 6.12 6.51 21.49
N PHE A 401 6.98 7.30 20.84
CA PHE A 401 6.63 8.06 19.65
C PHE A 401 6.27 7.15 18.47
N LEU A 402 7.10 6.15 18.16
CA LEU A 402 6.82 5.21 17.06
C LEU A 402 5.56 4.37 17.32
N GLN A 403 5.30 3.96 18.57
CA GLN A 403 4.06 3.28 18.94
C GLN A 403 2.82 4.18 18.74
N ALA A 404 2.88 5.44 19.19
CA ALA A 404 1.80 6.40 18.99
C ALA A 404 1.56 6.69 17.49
N LYS A 405 2.65 6.80 16.72
CA LYS A 405 2.59 6.97 15.26
C LYS A 405 1.93 5.77 14.58
N LEU A 406 2.33 4.55 14.94
CA LEU A 406 1.75 3.32 14.39
C LEU A 406 0.24 3.23 14.67
N GLU A 407 -0.20 3.53 15.89
CA GLU A 407 -1.63 3.50 16.25
C GLU A 407 -2.43 4.59 15.53
N ALA A 408 -1.85 5.77 15.29
CA ALA A 408 -2.47 6.79 14.46
C ALA A 408 -2.64 6.30 13.01
N LEU A 409 -1.61 5.70 12.42
CA LEU A 409 -1.64 5.16 11.06
C LEU A 409 -2.68 4.06 10.89
N LYS A 410 -2.77 3.10 11.83
CA LYS A 410 -3.82 2.07 11.82
C LYS A 410 -5.23 2.67 11.78
N ARG A 411 -5.48 3.74 12.55
CA ARG A 411 -6.77 4.45 12.53
C ARG A 411 -7.02 5.15 11.20
N THR A 412 -6.01 5.78 10.62
CA THR A 412 -6.11 6.39 9.28
C THR A 412 -6.44 5.34 8.22
N HIS A 413 -5.70 4.22 8.19
CA HIS A 413 -5.94 3.10 7.30
C HIS A 413 -7.39 2.58 7.35
N LEU A 414 -7.93 2.34 8.55
CA LEU A 414 -9.32 1.91 8.71
C LEU A 414 -10.34 2.95 8.21
N ARG A 415 -10.09 4.24 8.43
CA ARG A 415 -10.96 5.32 7.94
C ARG A 415 -11.00 5.39 6.41
N ILE A 416 -9.86 5.19 5.74
CA ILE A 416 -9.79 5.21 4.28
C ILE A 416 -10.54 4.01 3.70
N ILE A 417 -10.36 2.81 4.26
CA ILE A 417 -11.12 1.62 3.86
C ILE A 417 -12.63 1.86 3.97
N ASP A 418 -13.09 2.45 5.08
CA ASP A 418 -14.51 2.74 5.24
C ASP A 418 -15.01 3.77 4.22
N SER A 419 -14.20 4.80 3.94
CA SER A 419 -14.49 5.79 2.90
C SER A 419 -14.62 5.16 1.51
N ILE A 420 -13.73 4.24 1.14
CA ILE A 420 -13.79 3.51 -0.14
C ILE A 420 -15.08 2.69 -0.22
N LYS A 421 -15.42 1.96 0.85
CA LYS A 421 -16.68 1.19 0.92
C LYS A 421 -17.91 2.08 0.77
N GLN A 422 -17.90 3.27 1.38
CA GLN A 422 -19.00 4.23 1.23
C GLN A 422 -19.15 4.67 -0.23
N ILE A 423 -18.04 4.98 -0.92
CA ILE A 423 -18.04 5.33 -2.34
C ILE A 423 -18.58 4.17 -3.19
N GLN A 424 -18.10 2.95 -2.93
CA GLN A 424 -18.51 1.75 -3.68
C GLN A 424 -19.99 1.39 -3.48
N ASN A 425 -20.61 1.81 -2.37
CA ASN A 425 -22.04 1.62 -2.11
C ASN A 425 -22.93 2.74 -2.69
N THR A 426 -22.35 3.76 -3.33
CA THR A 426 -23.14 4.81 -3.96
C THR A 426 -23.85 4.31 -5.21
N LYS A 427 -25.09 4.76 -5.43
CA LYS A 427 -25.89 4.39 -6.61
C LYS A 427 -25.19 4.72 -7.93
N ILE A 428 -24.41 5.81 -7.96
CA ILE A 428 -23.69 6.25 -9.17
C ILE A 428 -22.56 5.26 -9.48
N TYR A 429 -21.78 4.85 -8.48
CA TYR A 429 -20.72 3.87 -8.70
C TYR A 429 -21.26 2.53 -9.17
N LEU A 430 -22.34 2.03 -8.56
CA LEU A 430 -23.00 0.80 -8.99
C LEU A 430 -23.52 0.90 -10.42
N LEU A 431 -24.08 2.05 -10.82
CA LEU A 431 -24.48 2.30 -12.20
C LEU A 431 -23.28 2.29 -13.17
N ILE A 432 -22.15 2.89 -12.78
CA ILE A 432 -20.93 2.89 -13.61
C ILE A 432 -20.44 1.47 -13.85
N LEU A 433 -20.50 0.59 -12.83
CA LEU A 433 -20.10 -0.82 -12.96
C LEU A 433 -20.99 -1.62 -13.93
N GLU A 434 -22.25 -1.25 -14.08
CA GLU A 434 -23.19 -1.90 -15.02
C GLU A 434 -22.98 -1.43 -16.48
N ILE A 435 -22.18 -0.39 -16.72
CA ILE A 435 -21.98 0.21 -18.05
C ILE A 435 -20.64 -0.26 -18.64
N ASP A 436 -20.71 -1.11 -19.67
CA ASP A 436 -19.53 -1.58 -20.39
C ASP A 436 -18.81 -0.48 -21.18
N ASN A 437 -19.57 0.42 -21.81
CA ASN A 437 -19.02 1.51 -22.63
C ASN A 437 -19.84 2.79 -22.45
N TRP A 438 -19.17 3.83 -21.91
CA TRP A 438 -19.82 5.10 -21.64
C TRP A 438 -20.34 5.77 -22.92
N ASP A 439 -19.62 5.72 -24.04
CA ASP A 439 -20.06 6.36 -25.30
C ASP A 439 -21.36 5.78 -25.85
N VAL A 440 -21.47 4.45 -25.79
CA VAL A 440 -22.69 3.75 -26.19
C VAL A 440 -23.84 4.13 -25.24
N TYR A 441 -23.58 4.13 -23.93
CA TYR A 441 -24.57 4.53 -22.92
C TYR A 441 -25.10 5.96 -23.15
N PHE A 442 -24.21 6.94 -23.24
CA PHE A 442 -24.60 8.35 -23.43
C PHE A 442 -25.28 8.59 -24.77
N THR A 443 -24.86 7.89 -25.84
CA THR A 443 -25.54 7.96 -27.14
C THR A 443 -26.98 7.45 -27.06
N ASN A 444 -27.20 6.33 -26.38
CA ASN A 444 -28.54 5.78 -26.18
C ASN A 444 -29.40 6.70 -25.29
N GLN A 445 -28.84 7.24 -24.21
CA GLN A 445 -29.58 8.17 -23.35
C GLN A 445 -29.98 9.47 -24.07
N LYS A 446 -29.10 10.03 -24.91
CA LYS A 446 -29.44 11.18 -25.75
C LYS A 446 -30.60 10.87 -26.70
N LYS A 447 -30.61 9.70 -27.34
CA LYS A 447 -31.71 9.26 -28.22
C LYS A 447 -33.03 9.18 -27.44
N ASN A 448 -33.02 8.56 -26.26
CA ASN A 448 -34.19 8.44 -25.40
C ASN A 448 -34.72 9.81 -24.93
N LEU A 449 -33.84 10.72 -24.54
CA LEU A 449 -34.22 12.08 -24.14
C LEU A 449 -34.81 12.88 -25.30
N LYS A 450 -34.23 12.78 -26.51
CA LYS A 450 -34.79 13.42 -27.71
C LYS A 450 -36.19 12.90 -28.04
N TYR A 451 -36.39 11.58 -28.00
CA TYR A 451 -37.71 10.97 -28.19
C TYR A 451 -38.73 11.46 -27.15
N ASN A 452 -38.33 11.53 -25.87
CA ASN A 452 -39.18 12.05 -24.81
C ASN A 452 -39.54 13.52 -25.02
N TYR A 453 -38.58 14.35 -25.45
CA TYR A 453 -38.81 15.75 -25.79
C TYR A 453 -39.87 15.89 -26.91
N GLU A 454 -39.75 15.11 -27.98
CA GLU A 454 -40.71 15.12 -29.10
C GLU A 454 -42.11 14.69 -28.63
N LYS A 455 -42.20 13.66 -27.79
CA LYS A 455 -43.47 13.20 -27.21
C LYS A 455 -44.13 14.27 -26.35
N GLU A 456 -43.39 14.99 -25.51
CA GLU A 456 -43.94 16.09 -24.70
C GLU A 456 -44.32 17.29 -25.58
N MET A 457 -43.55 17.61 -26.63
CA MET A 457 -43.91 18.63 -27.61
C MET A 457 -45.24 18.33 -28.29
N GLN A 458 -45.46 17.08 -28.72
CA GLN A 458 -46.73 16.68 -29.33
C GLN A 458 -47.91 16.85 -28.36
N LYS A 459 -47.73 16.54 -27.07
CA LYS A 459 -48.78 16.81 -26.06
C LYS A 459 -49.04 18.31 -25.92
N TYR A 460 -48.00 19.13 -25.89
CA TYR A 460 -48.13 20.58 -25.79
C TYR A 460 -48.86 21.21 -26.99
N ILE A 461 -48.70 20.64 -28.19
CA ILE A 461 -49.40 21.09 -29.41
C ILE A 461 -50.88 20.67 -29.38
N LYS A 462 -51.19 19.49 -28.81
CA LYS A 462 -52.56 18.98 -28.70
C LYS A 462 -53.40 19.66 -27.60
N LEU A 463 -52.74 20.23 -26.58
CA LEU A 463 -53.32 21.06 -25.52
C LEU A 463 -53.41 22.52 -25.94
#